data_AF-A0LBZ2-F1
#
_entry.id   AF-A0LBZ2-F1
#
_cell.length_a   1.000
_cell.length_b   1.000
_cell.length_c   1.000
_cell.angle_alpha   90.00
_cell.angle_beta   90.00
_cell.angle_gamma   90.00
#
_symmetry.space_group_name_H-M   'P 1'
#
loop_
_entity.id
_entity.type
_entity.pdbx_description
1 polymer ?
#
loop_
_entity_poly.entity_id
_entity_poly.type
_entity_poly.pdbx_seq_one_letter_code
_entity_poly.pdbx_strand_id
1 'polypeptide(L)'
;MGFLKNLFALVGALAIAAGLYGYVKLAPVLAEFDPGYQKMYSKFASDLLTSKDPGVAMMWVAEVKPDISIEDVKESLKSLAAARSFLFVGEAPFYKQVQALTGEPYRHISFMSFCDASVGKMMADYRDEYTGFMPCRISVVQGKDGKIRLYSMNLDMMIYGGRELPPELKKQAMRVSNVIREIMQGAAQGEF
;
A
#
# COMPACT_ATOMS: atom_id res chain seq x y z
N MET A 1 20.25 45.29 28.34
CA MET A 1 19.45 44.09 28.71
C MET A 1 17.96 44.14 28.30
N GLY A 2 17.32 45.31 28.16
CA GLY A 2 15.90 45.38 27.75
C GLY A 2 15.63 45.04 26.28
N PHE A 3 16.52 45.44 25.36
CA PHE A 3 16.34 45.23 23.92
C PHE A 3 16.28 43.76 23.50
N LEU A 4 17.22 42.92 24.00
CA LEU A 4 17.20 41.47 23.74
C LEU A 4 15.96 40.78 24.32
N LYS A 5 15.51 41.17 25.52
CA LYS A 5 14.29 40.61 26.14
C LYS A 5 13.04 40.93 25.31
N ASN A 6 12.93 42.16 24.81
CA ASN A 6 11.82 42.57 23.96
C ASN A 6 11.86 41.89 22.58
N LEU A 7 13.06 41.68 22.03
CA LEU A 7 13.23 40.94 20.77
C LEU A 7 12.79 39.47 20.91
N PHE A 8 13.23 38.77 21.96
CA PHE A 8 12.78 37.39 22.22
C PHE A 8 11.28 37.30 22.53
N ALA A 9 10.73 38.27 23.25
CA ALA A 9 9.29 38.34 23.51
C ALA A 9 8.49 38.53 22.21
N LEU A 10 8.98 39.36 21.28
CA LEU A 10 8.34 39.59 19.99
C LEU A 10 8.45 38.37 19.08
N VAL A 11 9.61 37.70 19.03
CA VAL A 11 9.77 36.41 18.32
C VAL A 11 8.85 35.33 18.91
N GLY A 12 8.76 35.24 20.24
CA GLY A 12 7.86 34.32 20.91
C GLY A 12 6.39 34.59 20.61
N ALA A 13 5.97 35.87 20.64
CA ALA A 13 4.62 36.27 20.29
C ALA A 13 4.29 35.96 18.82
N LEU A 14 5.22 36.22 17.90
CA LEU A 14 5.08 35.86 16.48
C LEU A 14 5.00 34.35 16.27
N ALA A 15 5.82 33.56 16.98
CA ALA A 15 5.79 32.10 16.90
C ALA A 15 4.46 31.54 17.41
N ILE A 16 3.94 32.08 18.53
CA ILE A 16 2.63 31.69 19.06
C ILE A 16 1.50 32.09 18.10
N ALA A 17 1.53 33.32 17.57
CA ALA A 17 0.53 33.78 16.60
C ALA A 17 0.55 32.94 15.32
N ALA A 18 1.73 32.61 14.80
CA ALA A 18 1.88 31.72 13.65
C ALA A 18 1.41 30.29 13.95
N GLY A 19 1.74 29.75 15.13
CA GLY A 19 1.27 28.44 15.57
C GLY A 19 -0.25 28.38 15.74
N LEU A 20 -0.86 29.40 16.35
CA LEU A 20 -2.31 29.52 16.50
C LEU A 20 -2.99 29.68 15.14
N TYR A 21 -2.47 30.52 14.26
CA TYR A 21 -3.00 30.68 12.91
C TYR A 21 -2.93 29.36 12.13
N GLY A 22 -1.78 28.67 12.20
CA GLY A 22 -1.59 27.36 11.61
C GLY A 22 -2.58 26.33 12.17
N TYR A 23 -2.76 26.30 13.49
CA TYR A 23 -3.71 25.40 14.15
C TYR A 23 -5.16 25.67 13.71
N VAL A 24 -5.61 26.93 13.71
CA VAL A 24 -6.98 27.30 13.32
C VAL A 24 -7.25 26.92 11.86
N LYS A 25 -6.25 26.97 10.98
CA LYS A 25 -6.37 26.54 9.58
C LYS A 25 -6.28 25.02 9.40
N LEU A 26 -5.44 24.34 10.18
CA LEU A 26 -5.15 22.91 10.02
C LEU A 26 -6.17 22.02 10.73
N ALA A 27 -6.67 22.42 11.90
CA ALA A 27 -7.64 21.66 12.69
C ALA A 27 -8.91 21.24 11.91
N PRO A 28 -9.61 22.14 11.16
CA PRO A 28 -10.77 21.73 10.39
C PRO A 28 -10.42 20.76 9.25
N VAL A 29 -9.26 20.94 8.62
CA VAL A 29 -8.78 20.04 7.57
C VAL A 29 -8.51 18.65 8.13
N LEU A 30 -7.81 18.55 9.26
CA LEU A 30 -7.55 17.28 9.93
C LEU A 30 -8.82 16.60 10.45
N ALA A 31 -9.85 17.38 10.80
CA ALA A 31 -11.14 16.83 11.21
C ALA A 31 -11.90 16.15 10.06
N GLU A 32 -11.57 16.44 8.79
CA GLU A 32 -12.15 15.74 7.63
C GLU A 32 -11.46 14.40 7.32
N PHE A 33 -10.30 14.12 7.92
CA PHE A 33 -9.58 12.87 7.69
C PHE A 33 -10.21 11.70 8.44
N ASP A 34 -10.03 10.51 7.89
CA ASP A 34 -10.43 9.26 8.52
C ASP A 34 -9.83 9.12 9.92
N PRO A 35 -10.56 8.68 10.96
CA PRO A 35 -10.01 8.51 12.30
C PRO A 35 -8.72 7.67 12.38
N GLY A 36 -8.49 6.77 11.42
CA GLY A 36 -7.28 5.96 11.30
C GLY A 36 -6.06 6.69 10.69
N TYR A 37 -6.20 7.93 10.22
CA TYR A 37 -5.16 8.63 9.45
C TYR A 37 -3.85 8.75 10.22
N GLN A 38 -3.91 9.06 11.53
CA GLN A 38 -2.72 9.25 12.36
C GLN A 38 -1.87 7.99 12.41
N LYS A 39 -2.50 6.84 12.64
CA LYS A 39 -1.81 5.54 12.72
C LYS A 39 -1.22 5.14 11.37
N MET A 40 -1.94 5.40 10.28
CA MET A 40 -1.46 5.11 8.94
C MET A 40 -0.24 6.00 8.60
N TYR A 41 -0.34 7.32 8.78
CA TYR A 41 0.76 8.24 8.48
C TYR A 41 1.95 8.05 9.42
N SER A 42 1.74 7.71 10.69
CA SER A 42 2.84 7.40 11.61
C SER A 42 3.59 6.13 11.19
N LYS A 43 2.85 5.09 10.75
CA LYS A 43 3.46 3.88 10.22
C LYS A 43 4.23 4.17 8.93
N PHE A 44 3.63 4.87 7.99
CA PHE A 44 4.29 5.29 6.75
C PHE A 44 5.55 6.11 7.03
N ALA A 45 5.48 7.09 7.94
CA ALA A 45 6.64 7.90 8.33
C ALA A 45 7.75 7.05 8.95
N SER A 46 7.41 6.10 9.83
CA SER A 46 8.37 5.15 10.39
C SER A 46 9.04 4.32 9.30
N ASP A 47 8.25 3.71 8.41
CA ASP A 47 8.75 2.86 7.33
C ASP A 47 9.60 3.69 6.34
N LEU A 48 9.22 4.93 6.07
CA LEU A 48 9.97 5.88 5.24
C LEU A 48 11.30 6.28 5.87
N LEU A 49 11.32 6.58 7.17
CA LEU A 49 12.56 6.94 7.87
C LEU A 49 13.54 5.76 7.95
N THR A 50 13.03 4.53 8.07
CA THR A 50 13.84 3.31 8.05
C THR A 50 14.36 2.99 6.65
N SER A 51 13.48 2.98 5.64
CA SER A 51 13.84 2.58 4.27
C SER A 51 14.53 3.69 3.48
N LYS A 52 14.30 4.97 3.83
CA LYS A 52 14.67 6.16 3.06
C LYS A 52 14.10 6.17 1.63
N ASP A 53 13.06 5.39 1.37
CA ASP A 53 12.46 5.22 0.05
C ASP A 53 10.93 5.14 0.19
N PRO A 54 10.17 6.12 -0.33
CA PRO A 54 8.72 6.08 -0.26
C PRO A 54 8.12 4.91 -1.03
N GLY A 55 8.73 4.50 -2.15
CA GLY A 55 8.30 3.33 -2.91
C GLY A 55 8.39 2.04 -2.10
N VAL A 56 9.39 1.92 -1.21
CA VAL A 56 9.50 0.79 -0.27
C VAL A 56 8.50 0.93 0.88
N ALA A 57 8.37 2.13 1.46
CA ALA A 57 7.49 2.38 2.61
C ALA A 57 5.99 2.20 2.29
N MET A 58 5.60 2.30 1.03
CA MET A 58 4.21 2.11 0.58
C MET A 58 3.84 0.66 0.27
N MET A 59 4.75 -0.30 0.44
CA MET A 59 4.54 -1.69 0.03
C MET A 59 4.43 -2.63 1.23
N TRP A 60 3.52 -3.59 1.13
CA TRP A 60 3.63 -4.82 1.91
C TRP A 60 4.58 -5.78 1.23
N VAL A 61 5.29 -6.55 2.06
CA VAL A 61 6.25 -7.56 1.62
C VAL A 61 5.96 -8.86 2.36
N ALA A 62 5.93 -9.97 1.63
CA ALA A 62 6.01 -11.31 2.21
C ALA A 62 7.18 -12.05 1.56
N GLU A 63 8.14 -12.48 2.36
CA GLU A 63 9.26 -13.33 1.89
C GLU A 63 8.79 -14.78 1.89
N VAL A 64 8.95 -15.44 0.75
CA VAL A 64 8.56 -16.84 0.57
C VAL A 64 9.58 -17.75 1.24
N LYS A 65 9.12 -18.82 1.90
CA LYS A 65 9.99 -19.84 2.49
C LYS A 65 10.95 -20.43 1.45
N PRO A 66 12.13 -20.88 1.88
CA PRO A 66 12.99 -21.71 1.04
C PRO A 66 12.20 -22.90 0.46
N ASP A 67 12.63 -23.38 -0.71
CA ASP A 67 12.12 -24.58 -1.39
C ASP A 67 10.72 -24.49 -2.03
N ILE A 68 10.01 -23.37 -1.87
CA ILE A 68 8.76 -23.13 -2.61
C ILE A 68 9.11 -22.56 -3.99
N SER A 69 8.64 -23.20 -5.06
CA SER A 69 8.89 -22.72 -6.42
C SER A 69 8.02 -21.52 -6.77
N ILE A 70 8.43 -20.76 -7.79
CA ILE A 70 7.66 -19.62 -8.29
C ILE A 70 6.28 -20.05 -8.80
N GLU A 71 6.18 -21.20 -9.47
CA GLU A 71 4.89 -21.69 -9.96
C GLU A 71 3.99 -22.13 -8.81
N ASP A 72 4.53 -22.80 -7.78
CA ASP A 72 3.76 -23.14 -6.58
C ASP A 72 3.22 -21.89 -5.88
N VAL A 73 4.04 -20.83 -5.76
CA VAL A 73 3.60 -19.53 -5.22
C VAL A 73 2.45 -18.95 -6.04
N LYS A 74 2.55 -18.99 -7.37
CA LYS A 74 1.51 -18.46 -8.26
C LYS A 74 0.22 -19.28 -8.19
N GLU A 75 0.32 -20.60 -8.11
CA GLU A 75 -0.84 -21.49 -7.97
C GLU A 75 -1.50 -21.32 -6.60
N SER A 76 -0.72 -21.26 -5.54
CA SER A 76 -1.18 -20.97 -4.19
C SER A 76 -1.92 -19.63 -4.13
N LEU A 77 -1.35 -18.56 -4.68
CA LEU A 77 -2.02 -17.26 -4.75
C LEU A 77 -3.38 -17.36 -5.45
N LYS A 78 -3.48 -18.10 -6.56
CA LYS A 78 -4.75 -18.31 -7.28
C LYS A 78 -5.76 -19.11 -6.45
N SER A 79 -5.30 -20.19 -5.80
CA SER A 79 -6.15 -21.06 -4.98
C SER A 79 -6.74 -20.31 -3.77
N LEU A 80 -5.87 -19.70 -2.97
CA LEU A 80 -6.26 -18.94 -1.78
C LEU A 80 -7.18 -17.75 -2.12
N ALA A 81 -6.94 -17.10 -3.26
CA ALA A 81 -7.76 -15.99 -3.70
C ALA A 81 -9.15 -16.44 -4.20
N ALA A 82 -9.22 -17.57 -4.94
CA ALA A 82 -10.48 -18.16 -5.37
C ALA A 82 -11.38 -18.54 -4.19
N ALA A 83 -10.81 -19.13 -3.12
CA ALA A 83 -11.54 -19.46 -1.89
C ALA A 83 -12.18 -18.24 -1.20
N ARG A 84 -11.74 -17.03 -1.54
CA ARG A 84 -12.15 -15.77 -0.92
C ARG A 84 -12.96 -14.86 -1.87
N SER A 85 -13.43 -15.41 -2.99
CA SER A 85 -14.11 -14.63 -4.05
C SER A 85 -13.29 -13.46 -4.58
N PHE A 86 -11.96 -13.58 -4.53
CA PHE A 86 -11.01 -12.60 -5.04
C PHE A 86 -10.32 -13.20 -6.25
N LEU A 87 -10.94 -13.05 -7.42
CA LEU A 87 -10.63 -13.87 -8.57
C LEU A 87 -9.39 -13.37 -9.31
N PHE A 88 -8.61 -14.31 -9.85
CA PHE A 88 -7.49 -14.01 -10.72
C PHE A 88 -7.99 -13.44 -12.05
N VAL A 89 -7.52 -12.25 -12.42
CA VAL A 89 -7.94 -11.57 -13.65
C VAL A 89 -6.86 -11.55 -14.74
N GLY A 90 -5.61 -11.83 -14.37
CA GLY A 90 -4.53 -11.91 -15.34
C GLY A 90 -3.13 -11.85 -14.74
N GLU A 91 -2.16 -12.25 -15.55
CA GLU A 91 -0.74 -12.17 -15.23
C GLU A 91 -0.01 -11.39 -16.33
N ALA A 92 0.83 -10.44 -15.91
CA ALA A 92 1.80 -9.79 -16.78
C ALA A 92 3.21 -10.33 -16.49
N PRO A 93 3.76 -11.21 -17.34
CA PRO A 93 5.07 -11.81 -17.14
C PRO A 93 6.19 -10.85 -17.58
N PHE A 94 6.51 -9.87 -16.72
CA PHE A 94 7.50 -8.83 -17.01
C PHE A 94 8.87 -9.39 -17.42
N TYR A 95 9.32 -10.47 -16.79
CA TYR A 95 10.59 -11.12 -17.14
C TYR A 95 10.67 -11.56 -18.60
N LYS A 96 9.58 -12.07 -19.18
CA LYS A 96 9.51 -12.44 -20.61
C LYS A 96 9.58 -11.22 -21.51
N GLN A 97 8.96 -10.11 -21.10
CA GLN A 97 9.01 -8.86 -21.86
C GLN A 97 10.44 -8.30 -21.88
N VAL A 98 11.12 -8.31 -20.73
CA VAL A 98 12.53 -7.88 -20.67
C VAL A 98 13.41 -8.78 -21.55
N GLN A 99 13.27 -10.11 -21.42
CA GLN A 99 14.03 -11.05 -22.25
C GLN A 99 13.78 -10.86 -23.75
N ALA A 100 12.54 -10.61 -24.16
CA ALA A 100 12.19 -10.35 -25.56
C ALA A 100 12.81 -9.05 -26.10
N LEU A 101 12.97 -8.03 -25.24
CA LEU A 101 13.55 -6.74 -25.61
C LEU A 101 15.08 -6.76 -25.62
N THR A 102 15.71 -7.46 -24.68
CA THR A 102 17.17 -7.45 -24.51
C THR A 102 17.88 -8.62 -25.18
N GLY A 103 17.16 -9.71 -25.47
CA GLY A 103 17.74 -10.98 -25.94
C GLY A 103 18.38 -11.84 -24.84
N GLU A 104 18.43 -11.34 -23.60
CA GLU A 104 19.14 -11.97 -22.48
C GLU A 104 18.17 -12.54 -21.42
N PRO A 105 18.49 -13.66 -20.77
CA PRO A 105 17.70 -14.16 -19.64
C PRO A 105 17.55 -13.10 -18.53
N TYR A 106 16.37 -13.03 -17.93
CA TYR A 106 16.07 -12.11 -16.84
C TYR A 106 15.48 -12.84 -15.64
N ARG A 107 15.79 -12.36 -14.42
CA ARG A 107 15.22 -12.91 -13.18
C ARG A 107 13.70 -12.84 -13.21
N HIS A 108 13.04 -13.78 -12.55
CA HIS A 108 11.58 -13.82 -12.57
C HIS A 108 10.97 -12.59 -11.89
N ILE A 109 10.11 -11.91 -12.63
CA ILE A 109 9.22 -10.85 -12.15
C ILE A 109 7.93 -11.00 -12.93
N SER A 110 6.82 -11.25 -12.24
CA SER A 110 5.48 -11.28 -12.82
C SER A 110 4.51 -10.50 -11.95
N PHE A 111 3.57 -9.81 -12.57
CA PHE A 111 2.50 -9.09 -11.87
C PHE A 111 1.22 -9.89 -11.96
N MET A 112 0.77 -10.44 -10.84
CA MET A 112 -0.50 -11.15 -10.74
C MET A 112 -1.60 -10.19 -10.32
N SER A 113 -2.67 -10.16 -11.08
CA SER A 113 -3.80 -9.26 -10.86
C SER A 113 -5.00 -10.04 -10.34
N PHE A 114 -5.63 -9.51 -9.31
CA PHE A 114 -6.79 -10.10 -8.65
C PHE A 114 -7.88 -9.04 -8.42
N CYS A 115 -9.14 -9.45 -8.44
CA CYS A 115 -10.26 -8.54 -8.22
C CYS A 115 -11.48 -9.26 -7.65
N ASP A 116 -12.15 -8.62 -6.70
CA ASP A 116 -13.57 -8.85 -6.47
C ASP A 116 -14.32 -7.77 -7.27
N ALA A 117 -15.01 -8.18 -8.34
CA ALA A 117 -15.67 -7.24 -9.25
C ALA A 117 -16.81 -6.45 -8.59
N SER A 118 -17.48 -7.02 -7.58
CA SER A 118 -18.51 -6.32 -6.83
C SER A 118 -17.91 -5.17 -6.01
N VAL A 119 -16.79 -5.42 -5.33
CA VAL A 119 -16.07 -4.36 -4.62
C VAL A 119 -15.44 -3.37 -5.58
N GLY A 120 -14.86 -3.85 -6.68
CA GLY A 120 -14.28 -2.99 -7.72
C GLY A 120 -15.31 -2.01 -8.30
N LYS A 121 -16.55 -2.46 -8.53
CA LYS A 121 -17.66 -1.59 -8.92
C LYS A 121 -17.94 -0.52 -7.88
N MET A 122 -18.07 -0.89 -6.59
CA MET A 122 -18.33 0.09 -5.53
C MET A 122 -17.23 1.14 -5.43
N MET A 123 -15.97 0.75 -5.64
CA MET A 123 -14.82 1.67 -5.64
C MET A 123 -14.88 2.63 -6.82
N ALA A 124 -15.09 2.11 -8.03
CA ALA A 124 -15.18 2.92 -9.25
C ALA A 124 -16.36 3.89 -9.21
N ASP A 125 -17.54 3.43 -8.80
CA ASP A 125 -18.75 4.27 -8.68
C ASP A 125 -18.61 5.37 -7.62
N TYR A 126 -17.78 5.15 -6.59
CA TYR A 126 -17.52 6.19 -5.59
C TYR A 126 -16.57 7.25 -6.14
N ARG A 127 -15.44 6.83 -6.75
CA ARG A 127 -14.42 7.70 -7.35
C ARG A 127 -13.69 6.99 -8.47
N ASP A 128 -13.72 7.56 -9.68
CA ASP A 128 -13.02 7.02 -10.84
C ASP A 128 -11.51 6.88 -10.60
N GLU A 129 -10.90 7.76 -9.80
CA GLU A 129 -9.46 7.71 -9.48
C GLU A 129 -9.06 6.41 -8.76
N TYR A 130 -9.99 5.73 -8.09
CA TYR A 130 -9.70 4.47 -7.42
C TYR A 130 -9.41 3.34 -8.41
N THR A 131 -9.79 3.49 -9.69
CA THR A 131 -9.40 2.57 -10.75
C THR A 131 -7.89 2.49 -10.96
N GLY A 132 -7.13 3.52 -10.58
CA GLY A 132 -5.66 3.49 -10.59
C GLY A 132 -5.05 2.45 -9.65
N PHE A 133 -5.81 1.99 -8.65
CA PHE A 133 -5.41 0.93 -7.72
C PHE A 133 -5.99 -0.44 -8.11
N MET A 134 -6.76 -0.50 -9.20
CA MET A 134 -7.44 -1.71 -9.67
C MET A 134 -6.82 -2.21 -11.00
N PRO A 135 -6.81 -3.53 -11.23
CA PRO A 135 -7.03 -4.59 -10.25
C PRO A 135 -5.95 -4.58 -9.16
N CYS A 136 -6.21 -5.25 -8.04
CA CYS A 136 -5.22 -5.39 -6.99
C CYS A 136 -4.06 -6.25 -7.51
N ARG A 137 -2.82 -5.76 -7.37
CA ARG A 137 -1.63 -6.39 -7.94
C ARG A 137 -0.73 -6.98 -6.85
N ILE A 138 -0.37 -8.25 -7.01
CA ILE A 138 0.69 -8.91 -6.26
C ILE A 138 1.81 -9.23 -7.24
N SER A 139 2.98 -8.62 -7.02
CA SER A 139 4.19 -8.97 -7.77
C SER A 139 4.87 -10.18 -7.15
N VAL A 140 5.24 -11.15 -7.98
CA VAL A 140 6.06 -12.30 -7.61
C VAL A 140 7.46 -12.04 -8.15
N VAL A 141 8.42 -11.84 -7.26
CA VAL A 141 9.75 -11.33 -7.60
C VAL A 141 10.81 -12.26 -7.06
N GLN A 142 11.65 -12.80 -7.95
CA GLN A 142 12.93 -13.37 -7.55
C GLN A 142 13.93 -12.23 -7.36
N GLY A 143 14.29 -11.94 -6.11
CA GLY A 143 15.26 -10.90 -5.75
C GLY A 143 16.65 -11.17 -6.31
N LYS A 144 17.50 -10.14 -6.31
CA LYS A 144 18.92 -10.29 -6.72
C LYS A 144 19.70 -11.21 -5.78
N ASP A 145 19.20 -11.41 -4.57
CA ASP A 145 19.67 -12.35 -3.56
C ASP A 145 19.11 -13.77 -3.74
N GLY A 146 18.39 -14.04 -4.83
CA GLY A 146 17.82 -15.35 -5.14
C GLY A 146 16.52 -15.68 -4.40
N LYS A 147 16.15 -14.89 -3.37
CA LYS A 147 14.94 -15.09 -2.57
C LYS A 147 13.69 -14.63 -3.32
N ILE A 148 12.60 -15.37 -3.18
CA ILE A 148 11.31 -14.98 -3.75
C ILE A 148 10.58 -14.09 -2.73
N ARG A 149 10.06 -12.95 -3.20
CA ARG A 149 9.26 -12.04 -2.39
C ARG A 149 8.01 -11.64 -3.14
N LEU A 150 6.93 -11.52 -2.37
CA LEU A 150 5.65 -11.00 -2.81
C LEU A 150 5.55 -9.54 -2.40
N TYR A 151 5.15 -8.67 -3.32
CA TYR A 151 4.86 -7.28 -3.00
C TYR A 151 3.46 -6.88 -3.47
N SER A 152 2.76 -6.15 -2.62
CA SER A 152 1.51 -5.46 -2.95
C SER A 152 1.57 -4.05 -2.36
N MET A 153 0.89 -3.11 -3.00
CA MET A 153 0.71 -1.79 -2.42
C MET A 153 -0.07 -1.90 -1.10
N ASN A 154 0.35 -1.12 -0.11
CA ASN A 154 -0.33 -1.02 1.18
C ASN A 154 -1.65 -0.27 1.02
N LEU A 155 -2.76 -1.01 1.01
CA LEU A 155 -4.10 -0.43 0.82
C LEU A 155 -4.56 0.43 2.01
N ASP A 156 -3.91 0.32 3.18
CA ASP A 156 -4.21 1.17 4.35
C ASP A 156 -4.05 2.65 4.00
N MET A 157 -3.14 2.99 3.09
CA MET A 157 -2.95 4.38 2.64
C MET A 157 -4.19 4.92 1.93
N MET A 158 -4.83 4.09 1.10
CA MET A 158 -6.06 4.48 0.40
C MET A 158 -7.27 4.47 1.34
N ILE A 159 -7.33 3.52 2.29
CA ILE A 159 -8.46 3.36 3.22
C ILE A 159 -8.47 4.45 4.30
N TYR A 160 -7.31 4.79 4.86
CA TYR A 160 -7.19 5.65 6.04
C TYR A 160 -6.47 6.98 5.77
N GLY A 161 -5.86 7.17 4.60
CA GLY A 161 -5.00 8.34 4.33
C GLY A 161 -5.71 9.58 3.82
N GLY A 162 -7.03 9.54 3.65
CA GLY A 162 -7.81 10.68 3.23
C GLY A 162 -9.07 10.83 4.06
N ARG A 163 -10.12 11.35 3.43
CA ARG A 163 -11.46 11.38 4.02
C ARG A 163 -11.98 9.97 4.28
N GLU A 164 -12.77 9.84 5.33
CA GLU A 164 -13.41 8.56 5.66
C GLU A 164 -14.28 8.06 4.49
N LEU A 165 -14.10 6.78 4.16
CA LEU A 165 -14.93 6.11 3.16
C LEU A 165 -16.35 5.87 3.70
N PRO A 166 -17.38 5.85 2.84
CA PRO A 166 -18.72 5.41 3.24
C PRO A 166 -18.65 4.06 3.98
N PRO A 167 -19.42 3.85 5.07
CA PRO A 167 -19.22 2.72 5.98
C PRO A 167 -19.15 1.34 5.30
N GLU A 168 -20.05 1.08 4.34
CA GLU A 168 -20.04 -0.18 3.61
C GLU A 168 -18.83 -0.29 2.67
N LEU A 169 -18.45 0.79 1.98
CA LEU A 169 -17.26 0.81 1.14
C LEU A 169 -15.99 0.58 1.96
N LYS A 170 -15.88 1.22 3.13
CA LYS A 170 -14.77 1.04 4.08
C LYS A 170 -14.66 -0.43 4.52
N LYS A 171 -15.77 -1.03 4.91
CA LYS A 171 -15.85 -2.45 5.30
C LYS A 171 -15.36 -3.38 4.18
N GLN A 172 -15.81 -3.16 2.95
CA GLN A 172 -15.43 -3.97 1.81
C GLN A 172 -13.97 -3.75 1.40
N ALA A 173 -13.48 -2.51 1.45
CA ALA A 173 -12.08 -2.19 1.22
C ALA A 173 -11.15 -2.84 2.26
N MET A 174 -11.52 -2.80 3.55
CA MET A 174 -10.80 -3.51 4.61
C MET A 174 -10.81 -5.03 4.40
N ARG A 175 -11.94 -5.60 3.97
CA ARG A 175 -12.02 -7.03 3.63
C ARG A 175 -11.03 -7.38 2.51
N VAL A 176 -11.01 -6.62 1.42
CA VAL A 176 -10.06 -6.84 0.31
C VAL A 176 -8.61 -6.66 0.77
N SER A 177 -8.33 -5.62 1.56
CA SER A 177 -7.02 -5.39 2.21
C SER A 177 -6.54 -6.63 2.98
N ASN A 178 -7.42 -7.20 3.82
CA ASN A 178 -7.12 -8.40 4.60
C ASN A 178 -6.91 -9.63 3.70
N VAL A 179 -7.77 -9.83 2.70
CA VAL A 179 -7.63 -10.94 1.73
C VAL A 179 -6.26 -10.89 1.04
N ILE A 180 -5.84 -9.73 0.54
CA ILE A 180 -4.52 -9.58 -0.11
C ILE A 180 -3.40 -10.02 0.84
N ARG A 181 -3.43 -9.55 2.09
CA ARG A 181 -2.41 -9.90 3.09
C ARG A 181 -2.42 -11.38 3.42
N GLU A 182 -3.61 -11.96 3.60
CA GLU A 182 -3.78 -13.38 3.91
C GLU A 182 -3.26 -14.26 2.77
N ILE A 183 -3.62 -13.99 1.51
CA ILE A 183 -3.13 -14.80 0.39
C ILE A 183 -1.63 -14.63 0.17
N MET A 184 -1.08 -13.43 0.38
CA MET A 184 0.37 -13.22 0.30
C MET A 184 1.11 -14.02 1.38
N GLN A 185 0.62 -14.00 2.63
CA GLN A 185 1.24 -14.72 3.73
C GLN A 185 1.07 -16.23 3.59
N GLY A 186 -0.09 -16.71 3.15
CA GLY A 186 -0.34 -18.13 2.90
C GLY A 186 0.53 -18.66 1.75
N ALA A 187 0.60 -17.93 0.63
CA ALA A 187 1.44 -18.32 -0.50
C ALA A 187 2.94 -18.26 -0.18
N ALA A 188 3.37 -17.30 0.62
CA ALA A 188 4.74 -17.27 1.13
C ALA A 188 5.08 -18.48 2.01
N GLN A 189 4.08 -19.16 2.57
CA GLN A 189 4.23 -20.34 3.41
C GLN A 189 3.96 -21.67 2.70
N GLY A 190 3.46 -21.64 1.46
CA GLY A 190 3.13 -22.81 0.66
C GLY A 190 1.72 -23.39 0.92
N GLU A 191 0.80 -22.57 1.43
CA GLU A 191 -0.60 -22.95 1.68
C GLU A 191 -1.43 -22.90 0.39
N PHE A 192 -2.57 -23.61 0.32
CA PHE A 192 -3.46 -23.64 -0.86
C PHE A 192 -4.93 -23.50 -0.47
#